data_AF-A0A8J8BUN3-F1
#
_entry.id   AF-A0A8J8BUN3-F1
#
_cell.length_a   1.000
_cell.length_b   1.000
_cell.length_c   1.000
_cell.angle_alpha   90.00
_cell.angle_beta   90.00
_cell.angle_gamma   90.00
#
_symmetry.space_group_name_H-M   'P 1'
#
loop_
_entity.id
_entity.type
_entity.pdbx_description
1 polymer ?
#
loop_
_entity_poly.entity_id
_entity_poly.type
_entity_poly.pdbx_seq_one_letter_code
_entity_poly.pdbx_strand_id
1 'polypeptide(L)' 'MKCDFCGIDIPVEECMFARKKVIEGKEHFFCCDRCLEKAEQK' A
#
# COMPACT_ATOMS: atom_id res chain seq x y z
N MET A 1 -7.21 -0.53 7.59
CA MET A 1 -6.86 0.43 6.51
C MET A 1 -6.59 -0.41 5.28
N LYS A 2 -7.19 -0.16 4.12
CA LYS A 2 -7.12 -1.11 3.00
C LYS A 2 -5.97 -0.85 2.05
N CYS A 3 -5.45 -1.92 1.44
CA CYS A 3 -4.51 -1.81 0.34
C CYS A 3 -5.21 -1.18 -0.87
N ASP A 4 -4.65 -0.11 -1.41
CA ASP A 4 -5.21 0.61 -2.55
C ASP A 4 -5.13 -0.23 -3.84
N PHE A 5 -4.18 -1.18 -3.89
CA PHE A 5 -3.97 -2.05 -5.05
C PHE A 5 -4.83 -3.33 -5.02
N CYS A 6 -4.82 -4.07 -3.91
CA CYS A 6 -5.48 -5.38 -3.81
C CYS A 6 -6.76 -5.37 -2.95
N GLY A 7 -7.06 -4.26 -2.28
CA GLY A 7 -8.28 -4.11 -1.47
C GLY A 7 -8.28 -4.87 -0.14
N ILE A 8 -7.21 -5.59 0.22
CA ILE A 8 -7.14 -6.32 1.48
C ILE A 8 -7.09 -5.37 2.67
N ASP A 9 -7.71 -5.74 3.79
CA ASP A 9 -7.58 -4.98 5.02
C ASP A 9 -6.19 -5.18 5.63
N ILE A 10 -5.51 -4.07 5.89
CA ILE A 10 -4.18 -4.02 6.49
C ILE A 10 -4.37 -3.56 7.94
N PRO A 11 -4.01 -4.42 8.92
CA PRO A 11 -3.85 -3.99 10.30
C PRO A 11 -2.53 -3.21 10.41
N VAL A 12 -2.56 -1.91 10.11
CA VAL A 12 -1.37 -1.04 9.97
C VAL A 12 -0.52 -0.96 11.24
N GLU A 13 -1.12 -1.17 12.41
CA GLU A 13 -0.41 -1.14 13.70
C GLU A 13 0.45 -2.39 13.92
N GLU A 14 0.13 -3.51 13.27
CA GLU A 14 0.80 -4.80 13.48
C GLU A 14 1.49 -5.33 12.21
N CYS A 15 1.10 -4.83 11.04
CA CYS A 15 1.58 -5.33 9.76
C CYS A 15 2.91 -4.69 9.37
N MET A 16 4.02 -5.38 9.69
CA MET A 16 5.38 -4.98 9.31
C MET A 16 5.59 -4.86 7.79
N PHE A 17 4.70 -5.45 7.00
CA PHE A 17 4.74 -5.44 5.53
C PHE A 17 3.95 -4.26 4.93
N ALA A 18 3.20 -3.52 5.74
CA ALA A 18 2.46 -2.36 5.27
C ALA A 18 3.42 -1.29 4.74
N ARG A 19 3.18 -0.84 3.51
CA ARG A 19 3.93 0.22 2.85
C ARG A 19 3.03 1.42 2.61
N LYS A 20 3.52 2.60 2.95
CA LYS A 20 2.88 3.87 2.58
C LYS A 20 3.73 4.56 1.53
N LYS A 21 3.09 5.16 0.52
CA LYS A 21 3.79 5.94 -0.50
C LYS A 21 2.91 7.01 -1.09
N VAL A 22 3.54 8.10 -1.51
CA VAL A 22 2.86 9.23 -2.13
C VAL A 22 2.96 9.08 -3.64
N ILE A 23 1.82 8.91 -4.30
CA ILE A 23 1.71 8.85 -5.76
C ILE A 23 0.86 10.06 -6.17
N GLU A 24 1.37 10.91 -7.06
CA GLU A 24 0.68 12.13 -7.53
C GLU A 24 0.17 13.04 -6.39
N GLY A 25 0.90 13.10 -5.28
CA GLY A 25 0.53 13.91 -4.10
C GLY A 25 -0.57 13.31 -3.22
N LYS A 26 -1.05 12.09 -3.51
CA LYS A 26 -1.96 11.33 -2.64
C LYS A 26 -1.21 10.25 -1.89
N GLU A 27 -1.53 10.09 -0.60
CA GLU A 27 -1.01 9.00 0.22
C GLU A 27 -1.77 7.71 -0.07
N HIS A 28 -1.05 6.71 -0.58
CA HIS A 28 -1.57 5.37 -0.83
C HIS A 28 -0.94 4.37 0.14
N PHE A 29 -1.76 3.43 0.58
CA PHE A 29 -1.37 2.35 1.49
C PHE A 29 -1.40 1.02 0.76
N PHE A 30 -0.38 0.21 0.99
CA PHE A 30 -0.18 -1.07 0.33
C PHE A 30 0.13 -2.14 1.37
N CYS A 31 -0.41 -3.34 1.18
CA CYS A 31 -0.22 -4.43 2.13
C CYS A 31 1.17 -5.08 2.05
N CYS A 32 1.91 -4.85 0.97
CA CYS A 32 3.23 -5.42 0.73
C CYS A 32 3.98 -4.63 -0.36
N ASP A 33 5.31 -4.79 -0.40
CA ASP A 33 6.18 -4.20 -1.43
C ASP A 33 5.73 -4.55 -2.85
N ARG A 34 5.29 -5.79 -3.09
CA ARG A 34 4.80 -6.20 -4.42
C ARG A 34 3.60 -5.35 -4.90
N CYS A 35 2.70 -4.97 -4.01
CA CYS A 35 1.56 -4.12 -4.37
C CYS A 35 1.99 -2.67 -4.61
N LEU A 36 2.95 -2.19 -3.82
CA LEU A 36 3.59 -0.90 -4.01
C LEU A 36 4.28 -0.80 -5.37
N GLU A 37 5.16 -1.76 -5.69
CA GLU A 37 5.93 -1.79 -6.93
C GLU A 37 5.03 -1.88 -8.18
N LYS A 38 3.89 -2.58 -8.07
CA LYS A 38 2.90 -2.62 -9.16
C LYS A 38 2.17 -1.29 -9.34
N ALA A 39 1.96 -0.54 -8.27
CA ALA A 39 1.36 0.78 -8.33
C ALA A 39 2.34 1.82 -8.88
N GLU A 40 3.64 1.67 -8.64
CA GLU A 40 4.68 2.57 -9.18
C GLU A 40 5.00 2.34 -10.66
N GLN A 41 4.82 1.12 -11.16
CA GLN A 41 5.06 0.78 -12.56
C GLN A 41 3.90 1.16 -13.50
N LYS A 42 2.90 1.88 -12.99
CA LYS A 42 1.67 2.22 -13.72
C LYS A 42 1.52 3.73 -13.88
#